data_AF-A0A443RVN5-F1
#
_entry.id   AF-A0A443RVN5-F1
#
_cell.length_a   1.000
_cell.length_b   1.000
_cell.length_c   1.000
_cell.angle_alpha   90.00
_cell.angle_beta   90.00
_cell.angle_gamma   90.00
#
_symmetry.space_group_name_H-M   'P 1'
#
loop_
_entity.id
_entity.type
_entity.pdbx_description
1 polymer ?
#
loop_
_entity_poly.entity_id
_entity_poly.type
_entity_poly.pdbx_seq_one_letter_code
_entity_poly.pdbx_strand_id
1 'polypeptide(L)'
;METGADGKTTRQNYYFINYRAFVDVKYKLDHMRRKIETEERDNTSRASFVCTVCKKTFTDLEADQLCDLTTYEFRCSYCGELVEEDPN
;
A
#
# COMPACT_ATOMS: atom_id res chain seq x y z
N MET A 1 -42.69 -8.86 24.74
CA MET A 1 -42.83 -7.62 25.51
C MET A 1 -43.20 -8.04 26.90
N GLU A 2 -42.27 -7.90 27.84
CA GLU A 2 -42.56 -8.16 29.24
C GLU A 2 -43.07 -6.84 29.82
N THR A 3 -44.31 -6.83 30.29
CA THR A 3 -44.89 -5.67 30.98
C THR A 3 -44.34 -5.69 32.40
N GLY A 4 -43.59 -4.65 32.78
CA GLY A 4 -43.14 -4.51 34.16
C GLY A 4 -44.33 -4.35 35.13
N ALA A 5 -44.10 -4.54 36.42
CA ALA A 5 -45.13 -4.38 37.46
C ALA A 5 -45.80 -2.98 37.47
N ASP A 6 -45.19 -2.01 36.79
CA ASP A 6 -45.64 -0.64 36.58
C ASP A 6 -46.51 -0.45 35.31
N GLY A 7 -46.87 -1.53 34.60
CA GLY A 7 -47.72 -1.48 33.41
C GLY A 7 -47.02 -0.91 32.17
N LYS A 8 -45.75 -0.56 32.27
CA LYS A 8 -44.96 0.00 31.17
C LYS A 8 -44.32 -1.12 30.36
N THR A 9 -44.36 -0.94 29.05
CA THR A 9 -43.71 -1.85 28.12
C THR A 9 -42.21 -1.58 28.11
N THR A 10 -41.43 -2.50 28.68
CA THR A 10 -39.97 -2.38 28.68
C THR A 10 -39.40 -3.19 27.51
N ARG A 11 -38.66 -2.51 26.63
CA ARG A 11 -37.90 -3.18 25.56
C ARG A 11 -36.53 -3.54 26.10
N GLN A 12 -36.28 -4.83 26.28
CA GLN A 12 -34.97 -5.34 26.66
C GLN A 12 -34.21 -5.79 25.41
N ASN A 13 -32.98 -5.29 25.27
CA ASN A 13 -32.05 -5.74 24.25
C ASN A 13 -30.97 -6.59 24.93
N TYR A 14 -31.02 -7.90 24.69
CA TYR A 14 -29.98 -8.82 25.15
C TYR A 14 -28.91 -8.94 24.09
N TYR A 15 -27.69 -8.57 24.45
CA TYR A 15 -26.52 -8.72 23.58
C TYR A 15 -25.85 -10.06 23.86
N PHE A 16 -25.49 -10.78 22.80
CA PHE A 16 -24.71 -12.00 22.87
C PHE A 16 -23.62 -11.97 21.80
N ILE A 17 -22.55 -12.72 22.02
CA ILE A 17 -21.47 -12.85 21.04
C ILE A 17 -21.95 -13.76 19.92
N ASN A 18 -22.07 -13.20 18.71
CA ASN A 18 -22.40 -13.98 17.51
C ASN A 18 -21.13 -14.58 16.89
N TYR A 19 -20.80 -15.81 17.26
CA TYR A 19 -19.63 -16.51 16.73
C TYR A 19 -19.72 -16.81 15.21
N ARG A 20 -20.93 -16.86 14.62
CA ARG A 20 -21.09 -17.06 13.17
C ARG A 20 -20.58 -15.85 12.38
N ALA A 21 -20.79 -14.64 12.90
CA ALA A 21 -20.25 -13.40 12.31
C ALA A 21 -18.72 -13.29 12.46
N PHE A 22 -18.12 -14.06 13.37
CA PHE A 22 -16.68 -14.05 13.60
C PHE A 22 -15.89 -14.79 12.50
N VAL A 23 -16.54 -15.69 11.76
CA VAL A 23 -15.92 -16.40 10.62
C VAL A 23 -15.49 -15.42 9.52
N ASP A 24 -16.23 -14.32 9.34
CA ASP A 24 -15.92 -13.27 8.37
C ASP A 24 -14.67 -12.45 8.73
N VAL A 25 -14.19 -12.53 9.98
CA VAL A 25 -12.95 -11.85 10.42
C VAL A 25 -11.75 -12.39 9.64
N LYS A 26 -11.74 -13.68 9.31
CA LYS A 26 -10.65 -14.30 8.54
C LYS A 26 -10.48 -13.63 7.17
N TYR A 27 -11.58 -13.27 6.51
CA TYR A 27 -11.54 -12.60 5.22
C TYR A 27 -10.95 -11.19 5.34
N LYS A 28 -11.32 -10.44 6.38
CA LYS A 28 -10.73 -9.11 6.63
C LYS A 28 -9.23 -9.17 6.90
N LEU A 29 -8.77 -10.15 7.68
CA LEU A 29 -7.34 -10.34 7.94
C LEU A 29 -6.56 -10.67 6.66
N ASP A 30 -7.11 -11.55 5.81
CA ASP A 30 -6.51 -11.87 4.51
C ASP A 30 -6.43 -10.63 3.61
N HIS A 31 -7.51 -9.84 3.55
CA HIS A 31 -7.53 -8.60 2.77
C HIS A 31 -6.51 -7.57 3.29
N MET A 32 -6.39 -7.41 4.61
CA MET A 32 -5.39 -6.52 5.21
C MET A 32 -3.97 -6.97 4.86
N ARG A 33 -3.69 -8.27 4.96
CA ARG A 33 -2.41 -8.84 4.57
C ARG A 33 -2.09 -8.57 3.09
N ARG A 34 -3.00 -8.90 2.18
CA ARG A 34 -2.81 -8.69 0.74
C ARG A 34 -2.60 -7.22 0.39
N LYS A 35 -3.28 -6.31 1.09
CA LYS A 35 -3.11 -4.87 0.90
C LYS A 35 -1.67 -4.45 1.22
N ILE A 36 -1.12 -4.88 2.35
CA ILE A 36 0.28 -4.59 2.74
C ILE A 36 1.26 -5.19 1.72
N GLU A 37 1.07 -6.47 1.35
CA GLU A 37 1.93 -7.13 0.35
C GLU A 37 1.88 -6.41 -1.02
N THR A 38 0.72 -5.87 -1.39
CA THR A 38 0.55 -5.11 -2.64
C THR A 38 1.23 -3.75 -2.55
N GLU A 39 1.04 -3.01 -1.45
CA GLU A 39 1.67 -1.70 -1.23
C GLU A 39 3.20 -1.79 -1.25
N GLU A 40 3.79 -2.81 -0.60
CA GLU A 40 5.24 -3.05 -0.61
C GLU A 40 5.78 -3.37 -2.02
N ARG A 41 5.07 -4.23 -2.77
CA ARG A 41 5.44 -4.56 -4.14
C ARG A 41 5.36 -3.33 -5.04
N ASP A 42 4.30 -2.55 -4.91
CA ASP A 42 4.08 -1.37 -5.75
C ASP A 42 5.12 -0.28 -5.43
N ASN A 43 5.54 -0.14 -4.16
CA ASN A 43 6.68 0.69 -3.76
C ASN A 43 7.99 0.24 -4.40
N THR A 44 8.25 -1.06 -4.51
CA THR A 44 9.45 -1.59 -5.19
C THR A 44 9.44 -1.30 -6.70
N SER A 45 8.25 -1.12 -7.29
CA SER A 45 8.10 -0.78 -8.71
C SER A 45 8.07 0.73 -8.98
N ARG A 46 8.10 1.57 -7.93
CA ARG A 46 8.09 3.02 -8.08
C ARG A 46 9.40 3.48 -8.73
N ALA A 47 9.29 4.51 -9.55
CA ALA A 47 10.45 5.20 -10.09
C ALA A 47 11.23 5.87 -8.96
N SER A 48 12.54 5.60 -8.90
CA SER A 48 13.46 6.25 -7.98
C SER A 48 14.27 7.34 -8.67
N PHE A 49 14.44 7.25 -9.99
CA PHE A 49 15.18 8.23 -10.79
C PHE A 49 14.42 8.64 -12.05
N VAL A 50 14.55 9.90 -12.46
CA VAL A 50 13.95 10.45 -13.68
C VAL A 50 15.01 11.19 -14.50
N CYS A 51 15.08 10.90 -15.80
CA CYS A 51 15.94 11.65 -16.71
C CYS A 51 15.42 13.08 -16.92
N THR A 52 16.31 14.06 -16.76
CA THR A 52 15.99 15.48 -16.90
C THR A 52 15.51 15.85 -18.31
N VAL A 53 15.99 15.16 -19.34
CA VAL A 53 15.69 15.44 -20.76
C VAL A 53 14.61 14.52 -21.33
N CYS A 54 14.83 13.20 -21.37
CA CYS A 54 13.89 12.29 -22.04
C CYS A 54 12.72 11.84 -21.16
N LYS A 55 12.69 12.27 -19.87
CA LYS A 55 11.65 11.97 -18.88
C LYS A 55 11.39 10.47 -18.64
N LYS A 56 12.32 9.60 -19.03
CA LYS A 56 12.27 8.19 -18.63
C LYS A 56 12.52 8.05 -17.15
N THR A 57 11.78 7.14 -16.56
CA THR A 57 11.84 6.79 -15.14
C THR A 57 12.59 5.47 -14.98
N PHE A 58 13.33 5.34 -13.90
CA PHE A 58 14.13 4.17 -13.56
C PHE A 58 13.92 3.81 -12.10
N THR A 59 14.01 2.51 -11.79
CA THR A 59 13.86 2.00 -10.42
C THR A 59 15.23 1.86 -9.74
N ASP A 60 15.26 1.70 -8.42
CA ASP A 60 16.51 1.43 -7.67
C ASP A 60 17.27 0.20 -8.20
N LEU A 61 16.57 -0.79 -8.76
CA LEU A 61 17.17 -2.00 -9.34
C LEU A 61 17.99 -1.73 -10.60
N GLU A 62 17.76 -0.60 -11.27
CA GLU A 62 18.44 -0.20 -12.50
C GLU A 62 19.61 0.76 -12.24
N ALA A 63 19.86 1.15 -10.98
CA ALA A 63 20.89 2.14 -10.62
C ALA A 63 22.30 1.75 -11.10
N ASP A 64 22.66 0.46 -11.02
CA ASP A 64 23.96 -0.05 -11.52
C ASP A 64 24.17 0.24 -13.01
N GLN A 65 23.10 0.20 -13.82
CA GLN A 65 23.16 0.47 -15.25
C GLN A 65 23.22 1.96 -15.59
N LEU A 66 22.84 2.82 -14.63
CA LEU A 66 22.86 4.27 -14.78
C LEU A 66 24.19 4.86 -14.31
N CYS A 67 24.96 4.15 -13.49
CA CYS A 67 26.20 4.65 -12.90
C CYS A 67 27.33 4.75 -13.94
N ASP A 68 27.77 5.96 -14.26
CA ASP A 68 28.98 6.18 -15.06
C ASP A 68 30.21 6.20 -14.12
N LEU A 69 31.01 5.14 -14.17
CA LEU A 69 32.22 4.99 -13.34
C LEU A 69 33.33 6.01 -13.67
N THR A 70 33.22 6.73 -14.79
CA THR A 70 34.19 7.75 -15.19
C THR A 70 33.89 9.09 -14.52
N THR A 71 32.62 9.49 -14.48
CA THR A 71 32.18 10.78 -13.92
C THR A 71 31.64 10.66 -12.50
N TYR A 72 31.35 9.43 -12.04
CA TYR A 72 30.65 9.13 -10.79
C TYR A 72 29.26 9.77 -10.70
N GLU A 73 28.58 9.88 -11.85
CA GLU A 73 27.22 10.42 -11.95
C GLU A 73 26.25 9.37 -12.51
N PHE A 74 24.96 9.50 -12.19
CA PHE A 74 23.93 8.69 -12.82
C PHE A 74 23.49 9.31 -14.15
N ARG A 75 23.61 8.55 -15.22
CA ARG A 75 23.30 8.95 -16.60
C ARG A 75 22.27 8.02 -17.22
N CYS A 76 21.36 8.61 -17.98
CA CYS A 76 20.29 7.91 -18.66
C CYS A 76 20.86 6.96 -19.71
N SER A 77 20.50 5.67 -19.63
CA SER A 77 20.93 4.64 -20.58
C SER A 77 20.47 4.86 -22.03
N TYR A 78 19.51 5.77 -22.27
CA TYR A 78 18.96 6.03 -23.61
C TYR A 78 19.52 7.29 -24.26
N CYS A 79 19.80 8.35 -23.49
CA CYS A 79 20.21 9.65 -24.03
C CYS A 79 21.51 10.19 -23.43
N GLY A 80 22.10 9.52 -22.43
CA GLY A 80 23.36 9.89 -21.80
C GLY A 80 23.29 11.08 -20.83
N GLU A 81 22.12 11.72 -20.71
CA GLU A 81 21.92 12.87 -19.85
C GLU A 81 21.71 12.49 -18.38
N LEU A 82 21.97 13.42 -17.46
CA LEU A 82 21.77 13.22 -16.02
C LEU A 82 20.35 12.76 -15.66
N VAL A 83 20.29 11.84 -14.71
CA VAL A 83 19.05 11.49 -14.01
C VAL A 83 19.08 12.08 -12.60
N GLU A 84 17.91 12.49 -12.12
CA GLU A 84 17.69 13.02 -10.77
C GLU A 84 16.74 12.11 -10.00
N GLU A 85 16.70 12.19 -8.68
CA GLU A 85 15.73 11.43 -7.88
C GLU A 85 14.29 11.85 -8.22
N ASP A 86 13.39 10.87 -8.34
CA ASP A 86 11.95 11.15 -8.48
C ASP A 86 11.44 11.74 -7.15
N PRO A 87 10.85 12.95 -7.13
CA PRO A 87 10.32 13.53 -5.90
C PRO A 87 9.03 12.86 -5.38
N ASN A 88 8.47 11.87 -6.08
CA ASN A 88 7.18 11.22 -5.75
C ASN A 88 7.28 9.89 -5.00
#